data_AF-A0A2A4SES2-F1
#
_entry.id   AF-A0A2A4SES2-F1
#
_cell.length_a   1.000
_cell.length_b   1.000
_cell.length_c   1.000
_cell.angle_alpha   90.00
_cell.angle_beta   90.00
_cell.angle_gamma   90.00
#
_symmetry.space_group_name_H-M   'P 1'
#
loop_
_entity.id
_entity.type
_entity.pdbx_description
1 polymer ?
#
loop_
_entity_poly.entity_id
_entity_poly.type
_entity_poly.pdbx_seq_one_letter_code
_entity_poly.pdbx_strand_id
1 'polypeptide(L)'
;MVIEITIDDVKTAKQAGSFYYTSPSNKRGGKSKKLWNLWVDISMEEIDNASNYKEARDAWEDAPTMSFVKCEALKKMLSFADDGKRITAIISCTPRDSMAYYLAVKKLNNLHKK
;
A
#
# COMPACT_ATOMS: atom_id res chain seq x y z
N MET A 1 18.03 -16.89 -21.26
CA MET A 1 18.56 -16.60 -19.92
C MET A 1 17.37 -16.34 -19.02
N VAL A 2 16.98 -17.32 -18.21
CA VAL A 2 15.90 -17.15 -17.23
C VAL A 2 16.57 -16.53 -16.00
N ILE A 3 16.22 -15.29 -15.67
CA ILE A 3 16.70 -14.67 -14.44
C ILE A 3 15.91 -15.34 -13.32
N GLU A 4 16.55 -16.27 -12.60
CA GLU A 4 16.04 -16.75 -11.32
C GLU A 4 16.17 -15.61 -10.32
N ILE A 5 15.11 -14.85 -10.12
CA ILE A 5 15.03 -13.85 -9.04
C ILE A 5 15.00 -14.62 -7.73
N THR A 6 16.02 -14.45 -6.90
CA THR A 6 16.04 -15.01 -5.54
C THR A 6 15.32 -14.06 -4.59
N ILE A 7 14.93 -14.55 -3.41
CA ILE A 7 14.25 -13.72 -2.40
C ILE A 7 15.11 -12.51 -1.98
N ASP A 8 16.44 -12.63 -2.06
CA ASP A 8 17.38 -11.58 -1.65
C ASP A 8 17.49 -10.44 -2.70
N ASP A 9 17.03 -10.71 -3.94
CA ASP A 9 16.98 -9.77 -5.05
C ASP A 9 15.68 -8.93 -5.05
N VAL A 10 14.73 -9.25 -4.18
CA VAL A 10 13.46 -8.51 -4.05
C VAL A 10 13.74 -7.19 -3.33
N LYS A 11 13.61 -6.07 -4.05
CA LYS A 11 13.86 -4.71 -3.52
C LYS A 11 12.63 -3.81 -3.54
N THR A 12 11.55 -4.22 -4.18
CA THR A 12 10.32 -3.42 -4.27
C THR A 12 9.09 -4.21 -3.84
N ALA A 13 8.06 -3.50 -3.37
CA ALA A 13 6.79 -4.09 -2.97
C ALA A 13 6.15 -4.83 -4.15
N LYS A 14 6.24 -4.25 -5.35
CA LYS A 14 5.77 -4.89 -6.60
C LYS A 14 6.46 -6.23 -6.89
N GLN A 15 7.78 -6.29 -6.74
CA GLN A 15 8.54 -7.52 -6.90
C GLN A 15 8.13 -8.55 -5.84
N ALA A 16 8.00 -8.11 -4.58
CA ALA A 16 7.61 -8.97 -3.47
C ALA A 16 6.21 -9.56 -3.66
N GLY A 17 5.24 -8.74 -4.07
CA GLY A 17 3.89 -9.18 -4.40
C GLY A 17 3.87 -10.17 -5.56
N SER A 18 4.60 -9.87 -6.64
CA SER A 18 4.74 -10.78 -7.78
C SER A 18 5.30 -12.14 -7.33
N PHE A 19 6.37 -12.12 -6.52
CA PHE A 19 7.00 -13.34 -6.01
C PHE A 19 6.08 -14.14 -5.08
N TYR A 20 5.30 -13.46 -4.23
CA TYR A 20 4.30 -14.10 -3.37
C TYR A 20 3.21 -14.82 -4.18
N TYR A 21 2.71 -14.18 -5.24
CA TYR A 21 1.66 -14.75 -6.07
C TYR A 21 2.15 -15.89 -6.97
N THR A 22 3.36 -15.79 -7.53
CA THR A 22 3.93 -16.83 -8.39
C THR A 22 4.51 -18.02 -7.61
N SER A 23 4.88 -17.82 -6.34
CA SER A 23 5.43 -18.90 -5.52
C SER A 23 4.41 -20.03 -5.28
N PRO A 24 4.86 -21.29 -5.37
CA PRO A 24 4.00 -22.45 -5.15
C PRO A 24 3.45 -22.44 -3.73
N SER A 25 2.17 -22.79 -3.60
CA SER A 25 1.53 -23.01 -2.30
C SER A 25 2.19 -24.21 -1.60
N ASN A 26 2.24 -24.20 -0.27
CA ASN A 26 2.65 -25.37 0.49
C ASN A 26 1.69 -26.55 0.25
N LYS A 27 2.07 -27.76 0.70
CA LYS A 27 1.25 -28.98 0.54
C LYS A 27 -0.16 -28.90 1.16
N ARG A 28 -0.43 -27.90 2.01
CA ARG A 28 -1.74 -27.61 2.62
C ARG A 28 -2.49 -26.45 1.94
N GLY A 29 -2.03 -26.00 0.77
CA GLY A 29 -2.63 -24.89 0.02
C GLY A 29 -2.33 -23.49 0.57
N GLY A 30 -1.55 -23.37 1.65
CA GLY A 30 -1.17 -22.09 2.24
C GLY A 30 -0.04 -21.41 1.47
N LYS A 31 -0.16 -20.11 1.24
CA LYS A 31 0.92 -19.28 0.69
C LYS A 31 2.06 -19.09 1.72
N SER A 32 3.25 -18.74 1.23
CA SER A 32 4.44 -18.60 2.08
C SER A 32 4.34 -17.39 3.00
N LYS A 33 4.30 -17.64 4.32
CA LYS A 33 4.32 -16.57 5.34
C LYS A 33 5.59 -15.70 5.24
N LYS A 34 6.73 -16.29 4.88
CA LYS A 34 8.00 -15.54 4.70
C LYS A 34 7.86 -14.49 3.59
N LEU A 35 7.23 -14.87 2.48
CA LEU A 35 7.03 -13.97 1.34
C LEU A 35 5.98 -12.90 1.63
N TRP A 36 4.94 -13.26 2.38
CA TRP A 36 3.98 -12.28 2.87
C TRP A 36 4.63 -11.21 3.74
N ASN A 37 5.44 -11.63 4.72
CA ASN A 37 6.14 -10.70 5.61
C ASN A 37 7.13 -9.82 4.85
N LEU A 38 7.91 -10.39 3.91
CA LEU A 38 8.81 -9.61 3.07
C LEU A 38 8.05 -8.53 2.28
N TRP A 39 6.89 -8.88 1.71
CA TRP A 39 6.07 -7.92 0.99
C TRP A 39 5.54 -6.82 1.91
N VAL A 40 5.09 -7.17 3.12
CA VAL A 40 4.67 -6.20 4.14
C VAL A 40 5.80 -5.24 4.51
N ASP A 41 6.99 -5.77 4.81
CA ASP A 41 8.13 -4.98 5.29
C ASP A 41 8.59 -3.97 4.23
N ILE A 42 8.79 -4.43 2.98
CA ILE A 42 9.19 -3.54 1.87
C ILE A 42 8.09 -2.52 1.57
N SER A 43 6.82 -2.92 1.61
CA SER A 43 5.72 -1.98 1.36
C SER A 43 5.66 -0.87 2.42
N MET A 44 5.89 -1.20 3.69
CA MET A 44 5.95 -0.20 4.76
C MET A 44 7.13 0.76 4.56
N GLU A 45 8.30 0.25 4.16
CA GLU A 45 9.47 1.08 3.84
C GLU A 45 9.20 2.04 2.66
N GLU A 46 8.56 1.56 1.58
CA GLU A 46 8.19 2.40 0.44
C GLU A 46 7.17 3.49 0.82
N ILE A 47 6.20 3.16 1.69
CA ILE A 47 5.24 4.15 2.23
C ILE A 47 5.96 5.22 3.06
N ASP A 48 6.90 4.82 3.90
CA ASP A 48 7.65 5.74 4.75
C ASP A 48 8.55 6.66 3.92
N ASN A 49 9.20 6.10 2.89
CA ASN A 49 10.08 6.83 1.98
C ASN A 49 9.36 7.68 0.93
N ALA A 50 8.06 7.45 0.69
CA ALA A 50 7.28 8.25 -0.25
C ALA A 50 7.33 9.74 0.12
N SER A 51 7.74 10.57 -0.84
CA SER A 51 7.98 12.01 -0.68
C SER A 51 6.88 12.89 -1.29
N ASN A 52 5.97 12.29 -2.05
CA ASN A 52 4.88 12.97 -2.73
C ASN A 52 3.65 12.08 -2.92
N TYR A 53 2.54 12.69 -3.37
CA TYR A 53 1.27 11.99 -3.57
C TYR A 53 1.38 10.82 -4.54
N LYS A 54 2.16 10.98 -5.63
CA LYS A 54 2.30 9.92 -6.64
C LYS A 54 3.03 8.71 -6.06
N GLU A 55 4.16 8.93 -5.39
CA GLU A 55 4.91 7.86 -4.73
C GLU A 55 4.07 7.15 -3.65
N ALA A 56 3.34 7.90 -2.83
CA ALA A 56 2.46 7.31 -1.82
C ALA A 56 1.33 6.49 -2.45
N ARG A 57 0.83 6.92 -3.62
CA ARG A 57 -0.16 6.18 -4.41
C ARG A 57 0.42 4.91 -5.00
N ASP A 58 1.60 4.99 -5.61
CA ASP A 58 2.28 3.83 -6.19
C ASP A 58 2.54 2.78 -5.09
N ALA A 59 3.03 3.21 -3.92
CA ALA A 59 3.20 2.35 -2.75
C ALA A 59 1.87 1.76 -2.24
N TRP A 60 0.77 2.54 -2.27
CA TRP A 60 -0.55 2.00 -1.99
C TRP A 60 -0.94 0.93 -3.00
N GLU A 61 -0.78 1.16 -4.30
CA GLU A 61 -1.15 0.21 -5.37
C GLU A 61 -0.40 -1.13 -5.18
N ASP A 62 0.91 -1.06 -4.93
CA ASP A 62 1.81 -2.22 -4.79
C ASP A 62 1.74 -2.93 -3.43
N ALA A 63 1.09 -2.34 -2.41
CA ALA A 63 0.95 -2.95 -1.10
C ALA A 63 0.07 -4.23 -1.09
N PRO A 64 0.22 -5.13 -0.10
CA PRO A 64 -0.60 -6.32 0.03
C PRO A 64 -2.10 -6.01 0.17
N THR A 65 -2.93 -6.71 -0.59
CA THR A 65 -4.39 -6.54 -0.58
C THR A 65 -5.00 -6.87 0.80
N MET A 66 -6.01 -6.10 1.23
CA MET A 66 -6.71 -6.28 2.53
C MET A 66 -5.77 -6.31 3.74
N SER A 67 -4.66 -5.58 3.70
CA SER A 67 -3.70 -5.47 4.80
C SER A 67 -3.80 -4.11 5.50
N PHE A 68 -3.32 -4.04 6.73
CA PHE A 68 -3.12 -2.77 7.44
C PHE A 68 -2.18 -1.82 6.67
N VAL A 69 -1.27 -2.36 5.85
CA VAL A 69 -0.33 -1.61 5.01
C VAL A 69 -1.07 -0.70 4.03
N LYS A 70 -2.16 -1.16 3.40
CA LYS A 70 -3.01 -0.31 2.54
C LYS A 70 -3.57 0.87 3.32
N CYS A 71 -3.96 0.70 4.59
CA CYS A 71 -4.44 1.80 5.41
C CYS A 71 -3.33 2.81 5.74
N GLU A 72 -2.10 2.36 6.02
CA GLU A 72 -0.96 3.26 6.23
C GLU A 72 -0.60 4.03 4.96
N ALA A 73 -0.59 3.36 3.80
CA ALA A 73 -0.37 4.02 2.52
C ALA A 73 -1.44 5.09 2.23
N LEU A 74 -2.72 4.83 2.55
CA LEU A 74 -3.79 5.81 2.40
C LEU A 74 -3.60 7.03 3.32
N LYS A 75 -3.12 6.83 4.56
CA LYS A 75 -2.78 7.94 5.46
C LYS A 75 -1.63 8.78 4.90
N LYS A 76 -0.61 8.13 4.32
CA LYS A 76 0.51 8.80 3.66
C LYS A 76 0.05 9.58 2.43
N MET A 77 -0.75 8.98 1.55
CA MET A 77 -1.37 9.69 0.42
C MET A 77 -2.18 10.90 0.89
N LEU A 78 -2.92 10.75 1.99
CA LEU A 78 -3.72 11.83 2.56
C LEU A 78 -2.85 12.97 3.11
N SER A 79 -1.64 12.71 3.61
CA SER A 79 -0.75 13.78 4.07
C SER A 79 -0.35 14.71 2.93
N PHE A 80 -0.14 14.15 1.73
CA PHE A 80 0.19 14.90 0.50
C PHE A 80 -1.03 15.46 -0.26
N ALA A 81 -2.24 15.03 0.06
CA ALA A 81 -3.44 15.51 -0.61
C ALA A 81 -3.83 16.92 -0.12
N ASP A 82 -3.64 17.92 -0.96
CA ASP A 82 -3.87 19.35 -0.70
C ASP A 82 -5.17 19.91 -1.30
N ASP A 83 -5.80 19.17 -2.22
CA ASP A 83 -7.05 19.55 -2.87
C ASP A 83 -8.19 18.56 -2.61
N GLY A 84 -9.43 19.06 -2.77
CA GLY A 84 -10.64 18.28 -2.55
C GLY A 84 -10.79 17.07 -3.49
N LYS A 85 -10.25 17.12 -4.72
CA LYS A 85 -10.33 16.00 -5.68
C LYS A 85 -9.47 14.83 -5.21
N ARG A 86 -8.22 15.09 -4.80
CA ARG A 86 -7.31 14.07 -4.25
C ARG A 86 -7.84 13.45 -2.97
N ILE A 87 -8.39 14.26 -2.06
CA ILE A 87 -8.99 13.74 -0.82
C ILE A 87 -10.22 12.88 -1.13
N THR A 88 -11.09 13.31 -2.06
CA THR A 88 -12.27 12.53 -2.48
C THR A 88 -11.86 11.20 -3.14
N ALA A 89 -10.81 11.20 -3.96
CA ALA A 89 -10.26 9.99 -4.54
C ALA A 89 -9.80 9.01 -3.45
N ILE A 90 -9.08 9.49 -2.43
CA ILE A 90 -8.68 8.66 -1.28
C ILE A 90 -9.91 8.09 -0.56
N ILE A 91 -10.92 8.93 -0.26
CA ILE A 91 -12.16 8.46 0.38
C ILE A 91 -12.81 7.32 -0.41
N SER A 92 -12.84 7.42 -1.74
CA SER A 92 -13.49 6.44 -2.61
C SER A 92 -12.86 5.04 -2.56
N CYS A 93 -11.56 4.95 -2.28
CA CYS A 93 -10.82 3.68 -2.19
C CYS A 93 -10.51 3.24 -0.75
N THR A 94 -10.97 3.99 0.26
CA THR A 94 -10.70 3.70 1.68
C THR A 94 -11.88 2.97 2.33
N PRO A 95 -11.67 1.87 3.07
CA PRO A 95 -12.72 1.22 3.84
C PRO A 95 -13.38 2.19 4.83
N ARG A 96 -14.72 2.28 4.83
CA ARG A 96 -15.49 3.30 5.56
C ARG A 96 -15.32 3.24 7.08
N ASP A 97 -14.99 2.07 7.61
CA ASP A 97 -14.76 1.76 9.01
C ASP A 97 -13.29 1.96 9.45
N SER A 98 -12.40 2.35 8.52
CA SER A 98 -10.99 2.58 8.83
C SER A 98 -10.72 3.99 9.39
N MET A 99 -9.67 4.12 10.20
CA MET A 99 -9.17 5.41 10.68
C MET A 99 -8.78 6.34 9.52
N ALA A 100 -8.23 5.78 8.42
CA ALA A 100 -7.87 6.55 7.23
C ALA A 100 -9.10 7.25 6.60
N TYR A 101 -10.26 6.59 6.58
CA TYR A 101 -11.49 7.16 6.05
C TYR A 101 -11.95 8.35 6.88
N TYR A 102 -11.98 8.19 8.21
CA TYR A 102 -12.35 9.25 9.14
C TYR A 102 -11.44 10.48 8.97
N LEU A 103 -10.12 10.26 8.88
CA LEU A 103 -9.15 11.34 8.66
C LEU A 103 -9.38 12.06 7.32
N ALA A 104 -9.65 11.31 6.25
CA ALA A 104 -9.87 11.87 4.93
C ALA A 104 -11.15 12.72 4.86
N VAL A 105 -12.27 12.22 5.41
CA VAL A 105 -13.53 12.98 5.51
C VAL A 105 -13.35 14.24 6.35
N LYS A 106 -12.66 14.15 7.49
CA LYS A 106 -12.35 15.30 8.34
C LYS A 106 -11.52 16.34 7.57
N LYS A 107 -10.51 15.91 6.81
CA LYS A 107 -9.67 16.80 6.01
C LYS A 107 -10.48 17.50 4.91
N LEU A 108 -11.34 16.78 4.20
CA LEU A 108 -12.21 17.34 3.16
C LEU A 108 -13.17 18.40 3.73
N ASN A 109 -13.81 18.10 4.85
CA ASN A 109 -14.72 19.04 5.53
C ASN A 109 -14.01 20.32 5.98
N ASN A 110 -12.75 20.22 6.40
CA ASN A 110 -11.96 21.38 6.78
C ASN A 110 -11.51 22.21 5.56
N LEU A 111 -11.39 21.59 4.39
CA LEU A 111 -11.04 22.28 3.14
C LEU A 111 -12.21 23.14 2.63
N HIS A 112 -13.46 22.68 2.79
CA HIS A 112 -14.66 23.44 2.42
C HIS A 112 -15.01 24.57 3.40
N LYS A 113 -14.35 24.64 4.56
CA LYS A 113 -14.55 25.69 5.57
C LYS A 113 -13.56 26.85 5.46
N LYS A 114 -12.55 26.73 4.59
CA LYS A 114 -11.59 27.79 4.27
C LYS A 114 -12.10 28.60 3.09
#